data_AF-A0A3C1SU22-F1
#
_entry.id   AF-A0A3C1SU22-F1
#
_cell.length_a   1.000
_cell.length_b   1.000
_cell.length_c   1.000
_cell.angle_alpha   90.00
_cell.angle_beta   90.00
_cell.angle_gamma   90.00
#
_symmetry.space_group_name_H-M   'P 1'
#
loop_
_entity.id
_entity.type
_entity.pdbx_description
1 polymer ?
#
loop_
_entity_poly.entity_id
_entity_poly.type
_entity_poly.pdbx_seq_one_letter_code
_entity_poly.pdbx_strand_id
1 'polypeptide(L)'
;NPPIDPIREELVMSLVSFIGPRPNLLDPHSAGTQRRLEVKRPVLANVDLERIRRIEYHVDRAFRTHTLSICYPVERGADGMARALEDLCREAADVVRQGDNILILSDRDMDADRIAIPALLATAAVH
;
A
#
# COMPACT_ATOMS: atom_id res chain seq x y z
N ASN A 1 -24.32 -3.90 -17.06
CA ASN A 1 -24.82 -4.93 -16.11
C ASN A 1 -25.72 -4.25 -15.08
N PRO A 2 -26.70 -4.95 -14.46
CA PRO A 2 -27.54 -4.38 -13.40
C PRO A 2 -26.77 -4.21 -12.07
N PRO A 3 -27.12 -3.21 -11.22
CA PRO A 3 -26.51 -3.02 -9.90
C PRO A 3 -27.02 -4.04 -8.87
N ILE A 4 -26.18 -4.38 -7.88
CA ILE A 4 -26.50 -5.24 -6.73
C ILE A 4 -27.03 -4.36 -5.59
N ASP A 5 -28.02 -4.83 -4.83
CA ASP A 5 -28.51 -4.13 -3.63
C ASP A 5 -27.57 -4.35 -2.43
N PRO A 6 -26.85 -3.33 -1.92
CA PRO A 6 -25.85 -3.51 -0.88
C PRO A 6 -26.43 -3.88 0.49
N ILE A 7 -27.75 -3.81 0.68
CA ILE A 7 -28.42 -4.15 1.93
C ILE A 7 -29.11 -5.51 1.80
N ARG A 8 -29.93 -5.69 0.75
CA ARG A 8 -30.70 -6.93 0.55
C ARG A 8 -29.83 -8.10 0.10
N GLU A 9 -28.70 -7.81 -0.55
CA GLU A 9 -27.78 -8.81 -1.08
C GLU A 9 -26.41 -8.76 -0.37
N GLU A 10 -26.34 -8.25 0.86
CA GLU A 10 -25.08 -8.15 1.62
C GLU A 10 -24.38 -9.52 1.76
N LEU A 11 -25.14 -10.62 1.88
CA LEU A 11 -24.60 -11.98 2.03
C LEU A 11 -23.74 -12.43 0.83
N VAL A 12 -23.95 -11.86 -0.36
CA VAL A 12 -23.15 -12.19 -1.55
C VAL A 12 -22.01 -11.19 -1.79
N MET A 13 -21.80 -10.24 -0.87
CA MET A 13 -20.75 -9.23 -0.93
C MET A 13 -19.69 -9.46 0.15
N SER A 14 -18.46 -9.03 -0.12
CA SER A 14 -17.37 -9.06 0.86
C SER A 14 -16.39 -7.91 0.66
N LEU A 15 -15.92 -7.33 1.76
CA LEU A 15 -14.86 -6.33 1.81
C LEU A 15 -13.52 -6.92 2.28
N VAL A 16 -13.45 -8.24 2.45
CA VAL A 16 -12.21 -8.93 2.82
C VAL A 16 -11.16 -8.62 1.77
N SER A 17 -10.02 -8.11 2.24
CA SER A 17 -8.90 -7.72 1.40
C SER A 17 -7.66 -8.49 1.84
N PHE A 18 -6.74 -8.72 0.91
CA PHE A 18 -5.48 -9.40 1.17
C PHE A 18 -4.31 -8.47 0.87
N ILE A 19 -3.37 -8.38 1.81
CA ILE A 19 -2.13 -7.60 1.67
C ILE A 19 -0.95 -8.56 1.60
N GLY A 20 -0.10 -8.38 0.60
CA GLY A 20 1.08 -9.22 0.37
C GLY A 20 1.16 -9.74 -1.08
N PRO A 21 2.12 -10.64 -1.35
CA PRO A 21 2.42 -11.07 -2.71
C PRO A 21 1.27 -11.87 -3.34
N ARG A 22 1.09 -11.73 -4.66
CA ARG A 22 0.04 -12.45 -5.40
C ARG A 22 0.47 -13.90 -5.62
N PRO A 23 -0.43 -14.88 -5.37
CA PRO A 23 -0.11 -16.29 -5.57
C PRO A 23 0.07 -16.60 -7.07
N ASN A 24 0.93 -17.57 -7.38
CA ASN A 24 1.01 -18.13 -8.72
C ASN A 24 -0.21 -19.04 -8.98
N LEU A 25 -1.08 -18.63 -9.89
CA LEU A 25 -2.31 -19.37 -10.21
C LEU A 25 -2.06 -20.65 -11.01
N LEU A 26 -0.90 -20.77 -11.65
CA LEU A 26 -0.56 -21.90 -12.52
C LEU A 26 0.22 -23.01 -11.81
N ASP A 27 0.64 -22.76 -10.56
CA ASP A 27 1.35 -23.73 -9.75
C ASP A 27 0.54 -24.09 -8.49
N PRO A 28 -0.22 -25.20 -8.54
CA PRO A 28 -1.03 -25.67 -7.42
C PRO A 28 -0.19 -26.05 -6.19
N HIS A 29 1.09 -26.39 -6.38
CA HIS A 29 1.98 -26.82 -5.30
C HIS A 29 2.65 -25.64 -4.58
N SER A 30 2.71 -24.48 -5.23
CA SER A 30 3.16 -23.22 -4.61
C SER A 30 2.09 -22.57 -3.72
N ALA A 31 0.84 -23.05 -3.75
CA ALA A 31 -0.23 -22.53 -2.91
C ALA A 31 0.12 -22.65 -1.42
N GLY A 32 0.20 -21.51 -0.71
CA GLY A 32 0.52 -21.46 0.72
C GLY A 32 2.01 -21.24 1.06
N THR A 33 2.89 -21.21 0.06
CA THR A 33 4.32 -20.85 0.27
C THR A 33 4.50 -19.38 0.63
N GLN A 34 3.65 -18.51 0.08
CA GLN A 34 3.66 -17.08 0.36
C GLN A 34 2.52 -16.69 1.29
N ARG A 35 2.87 -16.12 2.44
CA ARG A 35 1.91 -15.63 3.44
C ARG A 35 1.27 -14.33 2.96
N ARG A 36 -0.01 -14.13 3.29
CA ARG A 36 -0.75 -12.89 3.06
C ARG A 36 -1.47 -12.48 4.33
N LEU A 37 -1.65 -11.18 4.52
CA LEU A 37 -2.44 -10.63 5.61
C LEU A 37 -3.87 -10.51 5.13
N GLU A 38 -4.77 -11.23 5.77
CA GLU A 38 -6.19 -11.06 5.58
C GLU A 38 -6.69 -9.93 6.48
N VAL A 39 -7.31 -8.92 5.88
CA VAL A 39 -7.99 -7.84 6.59
C VAL A 39 -9.47 -7.89 6.28
N LYS A 40 -10.30 -7.73 7.32
CA LYS A 40 -11.77 -7.81 7.19
C LYS A 40 -12.34 -6.70 6.31
N ARG A 41 -11.67 -5.56 6.26
CA ARG A 41 -12.07 -4.34 5.53
C ARG A 41 -10.82 -3.60 5.07
N PRO A 42 -10.91 -2.82 3.98
CA PRO A 42 -9.79 -2.03 3.47
C PRO A 42 -9.48 -0.78 4.31
N VAL A 43 -10.37 -0.41 5.24
CA VAL A 43 -10.18 0.72 6.15
C VAL A 43 -9.56 0.21 7.45
N LEU A 44 -8.38 0.72 7.78
CA LEU A 44 -7.59 0.31 8.93
C LEU A 44 -7.53 1.43 9.97
N ALA A 45 -7.62 1.08 11.26
CA ALA A 45 -7.34 2.02 12.33
C ALA A 45 -5.82 2.25 12.47
N ASN A 46 -5.43 3.36 13.10
CA ASN A 46 -4.01 3.67 13.34
C ASN A 46 -3.27 2.52 14.05
N VAL A 47 -3.92 1.86 15.02
CA VAL A 47 -3.35 0.71 15.73
C VAL A 47 -3.09 -0.48 14.81
N ASP A 48 -3.97 -0.72 13.84
CA ASP A 48 -3.82 -1.83 12.89
C ASP A 48 -2.72 -1.53 11.87
N LEU A 49 -2.60 -0.27 11.43
CA LEU A 49 -1.48 0.16 10.58
C LEU A 49 -0.13 0.02 11.30
N GLU A 50 -0.06 0.38 12.58
CA GLU A 50 1.16 0.17 13.39
C GLU A 50 1.51 -1.30 13.56
N ARG A 51 0.51 -2.19 13.67
CA ARG A 51 0.74 -3.64 13.64
C ARG A 51 1.36 -4.08 12.31
N ILE A 52 0.88 -3.57 11.18
CA ILE A 52 1.44 -3.86 9.84
C ILE A 52 2.87 -3.32 9.71
N ARG A 53 3.17 -2.14 10.26
CA ARG A 53 4.53 -1.57 10.26
C ARG A 53 5.53 -2.44 11.02
N ARG A 54 5.09 -3.11 12.10
CA ARG A 54 5.95 -3.91 12.99
C ARG A 54 5.85 -5.41 12.71
N ILE A 55 5.14 -5.80 11.67
CA ILE A 55 4.77 -7.20 11.45
C ILE A 55 5.99 -8.09 11.14
N GLU A 56 7.06 -7.52 10.60
CA GLU A 56 8.31 -8.23 10.29
C GLU A 56 8.82 -9.05 11.49
N TYR A 57 8.72 -8.49 12.70
CA TYR A 57 9.19 -9.10 13.95
C TYR A 57 8.33 -10.26 14.44
N HIS A 58 7.12 -10.43 13.90
CA HIS A 58 6.13 -11.40 14.39
C HIS A 58 6.00 -12.66 13.52
N VAL A 59 6.49 -12.64 12.27
CA VAL A 59 6.18 -13.69 11.27
C VAL A 59 7.39 -14.09 10.42
N ASP A 60 8.52 -14.30 11.07
CA ASP A 60 9.75 -14.87 10.46
C ASP A 60 10.17 -14.13 9.17
N ARG A 61 10.11 -12.78 9.21
CA ARG A 61 10.43 -11.89 8.08
C ARG A 61 9.63 -12.13 6.79
N ALA A 62 8.53 -12.89 6.84
CA ALA A 62 7.68 -13.15 5.67
C ALA A 62 7.04 -11.87 5.11
N PHE A 63 6.94 -10.82 5.93
CA PHE A 63 6.46 -9.51 5.54
C PHE A 63 7.50 -8.47 5.90
N ARG A 64 7.84 -7.64 4.92
CA ARG A 64 8.76 -6.51 5.06
C ARG A 64 8.04 -5.28 4.56
N THR A 65 7.90 -4.31 5.47
CA THR A 65 7.08 -3.14 5.27
C THR A 65 7.98 -1.92 5.18
N HIS A 66 7.80 -1.12 4.13
CA HIS A 66 8.50 0.14 3.96
C HIS A 66 7.52 1.30 3.87
N THR A 67 7.88 2.44 4.47
CA THR A 67 7.05 3.65 4.41
C THR A 67 7.71 4.69 3.54
N LEU A 68 7.02 5.06 2.47
CA LEU A 68 7.43 6.08 1.53
C LEU A 68 6.69 7.37 1.85
N SER A 69 7.44 8.44 2.06
CA SER A 69 6.88 9.76 2.20
C SER A 69 6.40 10.24 0.83
N ILE A 70 5.15 10.69 0.73
CA ILE A 70 4.63 11.33 -0.49
C ILE A 70 4.77 12.86 -0.43
N CYS A 71 5.56 13.36 0.51
CA CYS A 71 5.80 14.78 0.73
C CYS A 71 7.08 15.24 0.02
N TYR A 72 7.03 16.39 -0.64
CA TYR A 72 8.16 17.01 -1.33
C TYR A 72 8.33 18.48 -0.93
N PRO A 73 9.52 19.09 -1.12
CA PRO A 73 9.77 20.45 -0.66
C PRO A 73 8.86 21.50 -1.31
N VAL A 74 8.28 22.38 -0.49
CA VAL A 74 7.43 23.51 -0.88
C VAL A 74 8.14 24.44 -1.85
N GLU A 75 9.46 24.62 -1.68
CA GLU A 75 10.31 25.46 -2.54
C GLU A 75 10.24 25.07 -4.02
N ARG A 76 9.95 23.80 -4.33
CA ARG A 76 9.81 23.31 -5.71
C ARG A 76 8.47 23.67 -6.34
N GLY A 77 7.49 24.07 -5.54
CA GLY A 77 6.15 24.44 -5.98
C GLY A 77 5.45 23.35 -6.81
N ALA A 78 4.42 23.74 -7.56
CA ALA A 78 3.66 22.82 -8.41
C ALA A 78 4.52 22.15 -9.50
N ASP A 79 5.49 22.89 -10.06
CA ASP A 79 6.39 22.38 -11.10
C ASP A 79 7.27 21.22 -10.60
N GLY A 80 7.56 21.20 -9.30
CA GLY A 80 8.28 20.13 -8.62
C GLY A 80 7.52 18.80 -8.50
N MET A 81 6.19 18.82 -8.65
CA MET A 81 5.35 17.64 -8.38
C MET A 81 5.61 16.51 -9.38
N ALA A 82 5.82 16.84 -10.65
CA ALA A 82 6.10 15.84 -11.68
C ALA A 82 7.37 15.06 -11.34
N ARG A 83 8.43 15.78 -10.94
CA ARG A 83 9.69 15.15 -10.51
C ARG A 83 9.54 14.37 -9.21
N ALA A 84 8.80 14.91 -8.24
CA ALA A 84 8.52 14.20 -6.99
C ALA A 84 7.79 12.88 -7.22
N LEU A 85 6.89 12.83 -8.20
CA LEU A 85 6.18 11.61 -8.58
C LEU A 85 7.12 10.58 -9.23
N GLU A 86 8.00 11.01 -10.15
CA GLU A 86 9.04 10.14 -10.74
C GLU A 86 9.98 9.58 -9.67
N ASP A 87 10.39 10.43 -8.73
CA ASP A 87 11.27 10.06 -7.63
C ASP A 87 10.60 9.03 -6.71
N LEU A 88 9.31 9.22 -6.39
CA LEU A 88 8.50 8.29 -5.61
C LEU A 88 8.37 6.92 -6.31
N CYS A 89 8.05 6.89 -7.61
CA CYS A 89 7.95 5.64 -8.37
C CYS A 89 9.28 4.89 -8.42
N ARG A 90 10.40 5.61 -8.58
CA ARG A 90 11.74 5.02 -8.57
C ARG A 90 12.08 4.43 -7.20
N GLU A 91 11.85 5.19 -6.13
CA GLU A 91 12.08 4.74 -4.77
C GLU A 91 11.22 3.51 -4.43
N ALA A 92 9.94 3.52 -4.78
CA ALA A 92 9.05 2.38 -4.62
C ALA A 92 9.57 1.13 -5.34
N ALA A 93 10.04 1.27 -6.58
CA ALA A 93 10.59 0.16 -7.34
C ALA A 93 11.88 -0.40 -6.71
N ASP A 94 12.76 0.48 -6.21
CA ASP A 94 14.01 0.07 -5.56
C ASP A 94 13.75 -0.66 -4.24
N VAL A 95 12.81 -0.17 -3.44
CA VAL A 95 12.38 -0.81 -2.19
C VAL A 95 11.80 -2.21 -2.45
N VAL A 96 10.94 -2.36 -3.47
CA VAL A 96 10.41 -3.69 -3.85
C VAL A 96 11.51 -4.63 -4.31
N ARG A 97 12.50 -4.14 -5.09
CA ARG A 97 13.67 -4.94 -5.50
C ARG A 97 14.55 -5.37 -4.32
N GLN A 98 14.57 -4.61 -3.23
CA GLN A 98 15.26 -4.97 -1.98
C GLN A 98 14.51 -6.02 -1.15
N GLY A 99 13.32 -6.44 -1.59
CA GLY A 99 12.53 -7.52 -1.01
C GLY A 99 11.43 -7.07 -0.05
N ASP A 100 11.17 -5.77 0.07
CA ASP A 100 9.99 -5.26 0.76
C ASP A 100 8.72 -5.58 -0.04
N ASN A 101 7.72 -6.13 0.64
CA ASN A 101 6.50 -6.67 0.00
C ASN A 101 5.22 -5.96 0.46
N ILE A 102 5.34 -4.95 1.32
CA ILE A 102 4.28 -4.03 1.71
C ILE A 102 4.84 -2.60 1.64
N LEU A 103 4.24 -1.77 0.81
CA LEU A 103 4.54 -0.33 0.75
C LEU A 103 3.44 0.46 1.45
N ILE A 104 3.83 1.42 2.27
CA ILE A 104 2.93 2.40 2.90
C ILE A 104 3.27 3.77 2.33
N LEU A 105 2.40 4.33 1.51
CA LEU A 105 2.50 5.72 1.08
C LEU A 105 1.94 6.62 2.19
N SER A 106 2.70 7.61 2.64
CA SER A 106 2.32 8.45 3.78
C SER A 106 2.56 9.93 3.56
N ASP A 107 1.53 10.73 3.83
CA ASP A 107 1.52 12.19 3.85
C ASP A 107 1.80 12.78 5.25
N ARG A 108 2.19 11.94 6.22
CA ARG A 108 2.38 12.36 7.62
C ARG A 108 3.55 13.33 7.81
N ASP A 109 4.47 13.40 6.86
CA ASP A 109 5.61 14.32 6.89
C ASP A 109 5.30 15.69 6.28
N MET A 110 4.02 16.00 6.04
CA MET A 110 3.60 17.31 5.58
C MET A 110 3.76 18.34 6.69
N ASP A 111 4.44 19.43 6.40
CA ASP A 111 4.76 20.51 7.34
C ASP A 111 4.88 21.86 6.61
N ALA A 112 5.50 22.85 7.23
CA ALA A 112 5.68 24.18 6.63
C ALA A 112 6.62 24.17 5.40
N ASP A 113 7.53 23.19 5.33
CA ASP A 113 8.57 23.10 4.31
C ASP A 113 8.29 22.00 3.28
N ARG A 114 7.31 21.11 3.54
CA ARG A 114 6.95 19.97 2.69
C ARG A 114 5.45 19.88 2.43
N ILE A 115 5.08 19.68 1.16
CA ILE A 115 3.70 19.47 0.70
C ILE A 115 3.52 18.05 0.17
N ALA A 116 2.33 17.47 0.40
CA ALA A 116 2.00 16.12 -0.07
C ALA A 116 1.56 16.11 -1.54
N ILE A 117 2.02 15.10 -2.30
CA ILE A 117 1.40 14.71 -3.56
C ILE A 117 -0.03 14.24 -3.26
N PRO A 118 -1.06 14.57 -4.07
CA PRO A 118 -2.40 14.02 -3.88
C PRO A 118 -2.38 12.49 -3.77
N ALA A 119 -2.90 11.93 -2.69
CA ALA A 119 -2.78 10.50 -2.37
C ALA A 119 -3.28 9.57 -3.49
N LEU A 120 -4.35 9.97 -4.19
CA LEU A 120 -4.86 9.24 -5.35
C LEU A 120 -3.84 9.18 -6.50
N LEU A 121 -3.18 10.31 -6.79
CA LEU A 121 -2.16 10.40 -7.83
C LEU A 121 -0.92 9.59 -7.46
N ALA A 122 -0.44 9.72 -6.21
CA ALA A 122 0.69 8.95 -5.71
C ALA A 122 0.42 7.44 -5.78
N THR A 123 -0.77 7.01 -5.37
CA THR A 123 -1.17 5.59 -5.43
C THR A 123 -1.26 5.10 -6.88
N ALA A 124 -1.87 5.87 -7.77
CA ALA A 124 -2.02 5.48 -9.18
C ALA A 124 -0.68 5.40 -9.93
N ALA A 125 0.28 6.25 -9.57
CA ALA A 125 1.61 6.24 -10.19
C ALA A 125 2.50 5.06 -9.71
N VAL A 126 2.27 4.59 -8.48
CA VAL A 126 3.04 3.49 -7.87
C VAL A 126 2.44 2.10 -8.19
N HIS A 127 1.11 2.02 -8.38
CA HIS A 127 0.38 0.76 -8.60
C HIS A 127 0.73 0.06 -9.92
#